data_AF-A0A7L6AVL5-F1
#
_entry.id   AF-A0A7L6AVL5-F1
#
_cell.length_a   1.000
_cell.length_b   1.000
_cell.length_c   1.000
_cell.angle_alpha   90.00
_cell.angle_beta   90.00
_cell.angle_gamma   90.00
#
_symmetry.space_group_name_H-M   'P 1'
#
loop_
_entity.id
_entity.type
_entity.pdbx_description
1 polymer ?
#
loop_
_entity_poly.entity_id
_entity_poly.type
_entity_poly.pdbx_seq_one_letter_code
_entity_poly.pdbx_strand_id
1 'polypeptide(L)'
;MDKILFLNNQVKFKTMIKTIIANTGKALAVIALLLGILIVWSTHVENTAHTKALDFCETITIKQKTDGLLEQAWLAGADRRQTNWMTAEAGKPDSLFATFTGVSALSRHICVIEATNGSVTSKHLQYLD
;
A
#
# COMPACT_ATOMS: atom_id res chain seq x y z
N MET A 1 25.92 4.05 -61.86
CA MET A 1 25.02 3.17 -61.06
C MET A 1 24.83 3.67 -59.63
N ASP A 2 25.69 4.55 -59.11
CA ASP A 2 25.72 4.94 -57.69
C ASP A 2 24.55 5.82 -57.22
N LYS A 3 23.98 6.67 -58.09
CA LYS A 3 22.85 7.54 -57.71
C LYS A 3 21.58 6.77 -57.35
N ILE A 4 21.29 5.67 -58.04
CA ILE A 4 20.10 4.85 -57.77
C ILE A 4 20.27 4.08 -56.45
N LEU A 5 21.48 3.58 -56.18
CA LEU A 5 21.84 2.94 -54.92
C LEU A 5 21.74 3.91 -53.73
N PHE A 6 22.22 5.14 -53.90
CA PHE A 6 22.15 6.17 -52.87
C PHE A 6 20.70 6.59 -52.54
N LEU A 7 19.87 6.83 -53.56
CA LEU A 7 18.46 7.20 -53.37
C LEU A 7 17.65 6.06 -52.72
N ASN A 8 17.90 4.81 -53.11
CA ASN A 8 17.23 3.65 -52.50
C ASN A 8 17.61 3.50 -51.01
N ASN A 9 18.88 3.73 -50.66
CA ASN A 9 19.32 3.71 -49.26
C ASN A 9 18.70 4.84 -48.42
N GLN A 10 18.55 6.04 -48.98
CA GLN A 10 17.88 7.17 -48.30
C GLN A 10 16.40 6.89 -48.04
N VAL A 11 15.69 6.25 -48.96
CA VAL A 11 14.27 5.89 -48.80
C VAL A 11 14.10 4.77 -47.74
N LYS A 12 14.95 3.74 -47.79
CA LYS A 12 14.98 2.67 -46.78
C LYS A 12 15.31 3.18 -45.38
N PHE A 13 16.26 4.10 -45.26
CA PHE A 13 16.63 4.71 -43.99
C PHE A 13 15.47 5.53 -43.40
N LYS A 14 14.78 6.35 -44.21
CA LYS A 14 13.62 7.12 -43.76
C LYS A 14 12.45 6.24 -43.32
N THR A 15 12.20 5.12 -43.99
CA THR A 15 11.14 4.17 -43.61
C THR A 15 11.50 3.37 -42.36
N MET A 16 12.76 2.97 -42.21
CA MET A 16 13.28 2.31 -41.01
C MET A 16 13.19 3.25 -39.79
N ILE A 17 13.61 4.52 -39.91
CA ILE A 17 13.49 5.51 -38.83
C ILE A 17 12.04 5.74 -38.42
N LYS A 18 11.12 5.94 -39.39
CA LYS A 18 9.70 6.12 -39.08
C LYS A 18 9.10 4.94 -38.33
N THR A 19 9.51 3.72 -38.69
CA THR A 19 9.04 2.49 -38.03
C THR A 19 9.60 2.38 -36.61
N ILE A 20 10.88 2.71 -36.40
CA ILE A 20 11.50 2.74 -35.07
C ILE A 20 10.81 3.77 -34.19
N ILE A 21 10.64 5.01 -34.66
CA ILE A 21 9.98 6.08 -33.88
C ILE A 21 8.53 5.69 -33.52
N ALA A 22 7.77 5.15 -34.48
CA ALA A 22 6.39 4.74 -34.23
C ALA A 22 6.29 3.61 -33.21
N ASN A 23 7.19 2.63 -33.27
CA ASN A 23 7.20 1.51 -32.33
C ASN A 23 7.69 1.93 -30.93
N THR A 24 8.71 2.79 -30.85
CA THR A 24 9.18 3.38 -29.59
C THR A 24 8.10 4.23 -28.93
N GLY A 25 7.39 5.06 -29.71
CA GLY A 25 6.28 5.87 -29.19
C GLY A 25 5.15 5.02 -28.60
N LYS A 26 4.79 3.90 -29.25
CA LYS A 26 3.82 2.94 -28.71
C LYS A 26 4.32 2.29 -27.42
N ALA A 27 5.58 1.87 -27.38
CA ALA A 27 6.17 1.27 -26.18
C ALA A 27 6.14 2.26 -24.99
N LEU A 28 6.53 3.51 -25.22
CA LEU A 28 6.46 4.56 -24.20
C LEU A 28 5.02 4.82 -23.73
N ALA A 29 4.06 4.84 -24.64
CA ALA A 29 2.65 5.01 -24.29
C ALA A 29 2.13 3.86 -23.40
N VAL A 30 2.50 2.62 -23.71
CA VAL A 30 2.13 1.45 -22.88
C VAL A 30 2.77 1.53 -21.50
N ILE A 31 4.05 1.90 -21.41
CA ILE A 31 4.75 2.07 -20.13
C ILE A 31 4.07 3.16 -19.30
N ALA A 32 3.78 4.31 -19.91
CA ALA A 32 3.10 5.41 -19.22
C ALA A 32 1.71 4.99 -18.70
N LEU A 33 0.96 4.23 -19.50
CA LEU A 33 -0.33 3.69 -19.09
C LEU A 33 -0.20 2.75 -17.88
N LEU A 34 0.76 1.82 -17.92
CA LEU A 34 1.00 0.88 -16.82
C LEU A 34 1.42 1.60 -15.54
N LEU A 35 2.29 2.61 -15.65
CA LEU A 35 2.68 3.44 -14.51
C LEU A 35 1.50 4.22 -13.94
N GLY A 36 0.64 4.78 -14.80
CA GLY A 36 -0.58 5.46 -14.37
C GLY A 36 -1.51 4.54 -13.58
N ILE A 37 -1.74 3.32 -14.07
CA ILE A 37 -2.54 2.30 -13.38
C ILE A 37 -1.89 1.95 -12.03
N LEU A 38 -0.58 1.72 -12.01
CA LEU A 38 0.15 1.39 -10.80
C LEU A 38 0.01 2.48 -9.74
N ILE A 39 0.15 3.76 -10.12
CA ILE A 39 0.00 4.90 -9.21
C ILE A 39 -1.40 4.95 -8.62
N VAL A 40 -2.44 4.90 -9.46
CA VAL A 40 -3.84 4.96 -9.01
C VAL A 40 -4.17 3.80 -8.08
N TRP A 41 -3.77 2.59 -8.45
CA TRP A 41 -3.98 1.40 -7.61
C TRP A 41 -3.23 1.52 -6.28
N SER A 42 -1.98 1.97 -6.31
CA SER A 42 -1.15 2.12 -5.11
C SER A 42 -1.77 3.11 -4.14
N THR A 43 -2.15 4.30 -4.61
CA THR A 43 -2.83 5.31 -3.78
C THR A 43 -4.16 4.78 -3.23
N HIS A 44 -4.93 4.04 -4.02
CA HIS A 44 -6.20 3.48 -3.56
C HIS A 44 -6.01 2.46 -2.42
N VAL A 45 -5.06 1.52 -2.56
CA VAL A 45 -4.76 0.52 -1.54
C VAL A 45 -4.24 1.19 -0.27
N GLU A 46 -3.35 2.18 -0.41
CA GLU A 46 -2.78 2.93 0.70
C GLU A 46 -3.85 3.68 1.51
N ASN A 47 -4.70 4.44 0.81
CA ASN A 47 -5.80 5.17 1.45
C ASN A 47 -6.80 4.21 2.10
N THR A 48 -7.07 3.07 1.48
CA THR A 48 -7.98 2.06 2.06
C THR A 48 -7.42 1.50 3.36
N ALA A 49 -6.11 1.21 3.43
CA ALA A 49 -5.48 0.72 4.65
C ALA A 49 -5.52 1.79 5.77
N HIS A 50 -5.19 3.04 5.42
CA HIS A 50 -5.28 4.18 6.34
C HIS A 50 -6.69 4.38 6.89
N THR A 51 -7.70 4.44 6.02
CA THR A 51 -9.10 4.62 6.42
C THR A 51 -9.59 3.47 7.30
N LYS A 52 -9.29 2.21 6.96
CA LYS A 52 -9.67 1.07 7.81
C LYS A 52 -9.02 1.14 9.18
N ALA A 53 -7.74 1.51 9.26
CA ALA A 53 -7.05 1.67 10.52
C ALA A 53 -7.66 2.78 11.37
N LEU A 54 -7.96 3.92 10.75
CA LEU A 54 -8.62 5.05 11.40
C LEU A 54 -10.02 4.66 11.91
N ASP A 55 -10.87 4.13 11.03
CA ASP A 55 -12.24 3.71 11.37
C ASP A 55 -12.24 2.70 12.51
N PHE A 56 -11.36 1.68 12.43
CA PHE A 56 -11.22 0.71 13.51
C PHE A 56 -10.79 1.39 14.81
N CYS A 57 -9.78 2.26 14.76
CA CYS A 57 -9.30 2.96 15.97
C CYS A 57 -10.39 3.85 16.56
N GLU A 58 -11.20 4.51 15.75
CA GLU A 58 -12.32 5.34 16.22
C GLU A 58 -13.38 4.53 16.97
N THR A 59 -13.65 3.29 16.54
CA THR A 59 -14.63 2.41 17.20
C THR A 59 -14.23 1.98 18.62
N ILE A 60 -12.93 1.96 18.92
CA ILE A 60 -12.44 1.55 20.25
C ILE A 60 -12.77 2.63 21.28
N THR A 61 -13.30 2.23 22.43
CA THR A 61 -13.62 3.16 23.53
C THR A 61 -12.70 2.93 24.72
N ILE A 62 -12.28 4.01 25.40
CA ILE A 62 -11.54 3.89 26.66
C ILE A 62 -12.43 3.18 27.70
N LYS A 63 -11.84 2.27 28.48
CA LYS A 63 -12.51 1.33 29.41
C LYS A 63 -13.30 0.19 28.74
N GLN A 64 -13.30 0.08 27.42
CA GLN A 64 -13.84 -1.09 26.73
C GLN A 64 -13.08 -2.35 27.18
N LYS A 65 -13.79 -3.48 27.29
CA LYS A 65 -13.16 -4.77 27.57
C LYS A 65 -12.32 -5.24 26.38
N THR A 66 -11.18 -5.86 26.68
CA THR A 66 -10.26 -6.36 25.65
C THR A 66 -10.75 -7.62 24.95
N ASP A 67 -11.75 -8.30 25.54
CA ASP A 67 -12.31 -9.53 25.01
C ASP A 67 -12.86 -9.33 23.60
N GLY A 68 -12.34 -10.09 22.64
CA GLY A 68 -12.77 -10.03 21.25
C GLY A 68 -12.16 -8.89 20.42
N LEU A 69 -11.33 -8.01 21.00
CA LEU A 69 -10.72 -6.90 20.24
C LEU A 69 -9.79 -7.38 19.12
N LEU A 70 -9.09 -8.48 19.36
CA LEU A 70 -8.20 -9.09 18.37
C LEU A 70 -9.00 -9.60 17.16
N GLU A 71 -10.08 -10.33 17.42
CA GLU A 71 -10.99 -10.84 16.40
C GLU A 71 -11.69 -9.70 15.66
N GLN A 72 -12.10 -8.65 16.36
CA GLN A 72 -12.68 -7.44 15.75
C GLN A 72 -11.70 -6.77 14.79
N ALA A 73 -10.42 -6.64 15.16
CA ALA A 73 -9.38 -6.10 14.28
C ALA A 73 -9.25 -6.94 13.00
N TRP A 74 -9.24 -8.27 13.12
CA TRP A 74 -9.20 -9.16 11.95
C TRP A 74 -10.44 -9.05 11.06
N LEU A 75 -11.63 -8.90 11.66
CA LEU A 75 -12.87 -8.68 10.92
C LEU A 75 -12.89 -7.32 10.20
N ALA A 76 -12.25 -6.30 10.79
CA ALA A 76 -12.04 -5.00 10.14
C ALA A 76 -11.01 -5.05 8.99
N GLY A 77 -10.26 -6.15 8.86
CA GLY A 77 -9.31 -6.37 7.77
C GLY A 77 -7.85 -6.14 8.16
N ALA A 78 -7.51 -6.16 9.45
CA ALA A 78 -6.13 -6.12 9.91
C ALA A 78 -5.35 -7.40 9.48
N ASP A 79 -4.06 -7.26 9.19
CA ASP A 79 -3.17 -8.39 8.85
C ASP A 79 -2.98 -9.28 10.08
N ARG A 80 -3.43 -10.53 9.98
CA ARG A 80 -3.37 -11.53 11.06
C ARG A 80 -1.95 -11.86 11.53
N ARG A 81 -0.95 -11.70 10.67
CA ARG A 81 0.46 -12.02 10.97
C ARG A 81 1.12 -10.90 11.76
N GLN A 82 0.62 -9.68 11.64
CA GLN A 82 1.17 -8.48 12.28
C GLN A 82 0.28 -7.97 13.43
N THR A 83 -0.94 -8.47 13.52
CA THR A 83 -1.92 -8.08 14.54
C THR A 83 -1.94 -9.07 15.69
N ASN A 84 -1.37 -8.69 16.83
CA ASN A 84 -1.34 -9.48 18.05
C ASN A 84 -1.22 -8.61 19.29
N TRP A 85 -1.59 -9.17 20.45
CA TRP A 85 -1.26 -8.61 21.75
C TRP A 85 0.22 -8.83 22.05
N MET A 86 0.88 -7.78 22.49
CA MET A 86 2.18 -7.81 23.14
C MET A 86 1.96 -7.59 24.63
N THR A 87 2.26 -8.62 25.41
CA THR A 87 2.23 -8.53 26.86
C THR A 87 3.40 -7.69 27.32
N ALA A 88 3.13 -6.68 28.14
CA ALA A 88 4.20 -5.86 28.66
C ALA A 88 4.78 -6.45 29.95
N GLU A 89 5.97 -5.97 30.33
CA GLU A 89 6.58 -6.32 31.63
C GLU A 89 5.66 -5.91 32.80
N ALA A 90 5.84 -6.54 33.96
CA ALA A 90 5.05 -6.26 35.15
C ALA A 90 4.98 -4.74 35.46
N GLY A 91 3.77 -4.20 35.47
CA GLY A 91 3.50 -2.78 35.72
C GLY A 91 3.39 -1.88 34.48
N LYS A 92 3.54 -2.43 33.27
CA LYS A 92 3.27 -1.73 32.00
C LYS A 92 1.95 -2.21 31.37
N PRO A 93 1.28 -1.39 30.55
CA PRO A 93 0.06 -1.80 29.85
C PRO A 93 0.37 -2.78 28.73
N ASP A 94 -0.50 -3.77 28.52
CA ASP A 94 -0.46 -4.64 27.35
C ASP A 94 -0.84 -3.84 26.11
N SER A 95 -0.26 -4.17 24.96
CA SER A 95 -0.49 -3.43 23.71
C SER A 95 -1.00 -4.35 22.60
N LEU A 96 -2.12 -4.02 21.97
CA LEU A 96 -2.57 -4.63 20.73
C LEU A 96 -2.19 -3.72 19.55
N PHE A 97 -1.45 -4.29 18.60
CA PHE A 97 -1.05 -3.61 17.37
C PHE A 97 -1.97 -4.03 16.21
N ALA A 98 -3.15 -3.42 16.10
CA ALA A 98 -4.06 -3.72 14.99
C ALA A 98 -3.54 -3.11 13.69
N THR A 99 -2.91 -3.95 12.86
CA THR A 99 -2.09 -3.50 11.72
C THR A 99 -2.83 -3.68 10.39
N PHE A 100 -2.98 -2.61 9.63
CA PHE A 100 -3.59 -2.59 8.30
C PHE A 100 -2.51 -2.27 7.27
N THR A 101 -2.27 -3.21 6.36
CA THR A 101 -1.18 -3.13 5.39
C THR A 101 -1.62 -2.44 4.11
N GLY A 102 -0.84 -1.45 3.66
CA GLY A 102 -1.02 -0.74 2.40
C GLY A 102 -0.41 -1.49 1.22
N VAL A 103 0.19 -0.73 0.30
CA VAL A 103 0.73 -1.27 -0.97
C VAL A 103 1.84 -2.29 -0.76
N SER A 104 2.63 -2.11 0.28
CA SER A 104 3.74 -2.99 0.64
C SER A 104 3.58 -3.48 2.07
N ALA A 105 4.26 -4.58 2.40
CA ALA A 105 4.31 -5.09 3.77
C ALA A 105 4.96 -4.11 4.78
N LEU A 106 5.63 -3.06 4.29
CA LEU A 106 6.27 -2.03 5.10
C LEU A 106 5.33 -0.88 5.41
N SER A 107 4.48 -0.48 4.45
CA SER A 107 3.40 0.48 4.67
C SER A 107 2.36 -0.11 5.62
N ARG A 108 2.39 0.35 6.88
CA ARG A 108 1.58 -0.17 7.96
C ARG A 108 0.89 0.97 8.68
N HIS A 109 -0.44 0.93 8.64
CA HIS A 109 -1.32 1.79 9.42
C HIS A 109 -1.79 1.01 10.63
N ILE A 110 -1.35 1.41 11.82
CA ILE A 110 -1.52 0.62 13.04
C ILE A 110 -2.38 1.39 14.02
N CYS A 111 -3.50 0.81 14.45
CA CYS A 111 -4.16 1.27 15.67
C CYS A 111 -3.51 0.57 16.85
N VAL A 112 -2.78 1.34 17.66
CA VAL A 112 -2.15 0.89 18.89
C VAL A 112 -3.15 1.06 20.01
N ILE A 113 -3.51 -0.05 20.66
CA ILE A 113 -4.47 -0.07 21.77
C ILE A 113 -3.71 -0.55 23.00
N GLU A 114 -3.69 0.28 24.04
CA GLU A 114 -3.11 -0.09 25.32
C GLU A 114 -4.22 -0.52 26.28
N ALA A 115 -3.96 -1.54 27.08
CA ALA A 115 -4.88 -2.05 28.07
C ALA A 115 -4.19 -2.39 29.38
N THR A 116 -4.92 -2.20 30.48
CA THR A 116 -4.51 -2.62 31.81
C THR A 116 -5.68 -3.34 32.46
N ASN A 117 -5.41 -4.51 33.07
CA ASN A 117 -6.44 -5.33 33.73
C ASN A 117 -7.64 -5.64 32.80
N GLY A 118 -7.36 -5.99 31.54
CA GLY A 118 -8.38 -6.36 30.54
C GLY A 118 -9.30 -5.22 30.10
N SER A 119 -8.89 -3.96 30.33
CA SER A 119 -9.66 -2.79 29.91
C SER A 119 -8.75 -1.80 29.17
N VAL A 120 -9.26 -1.26 28.06
CA VAL A 120 -8.53 -0.28 27.24
C VAL A 120 -8.25 0.98 28.06
N THR A 121 -6.99 1.41 28.08
CA THR A 121 -6.53 2.63 28.75
C THR A 121 -6.16 3.72 27.76
N SER A 122 -5.65 3.36 26.58
CA SER A 122 -5.32 4.30 25.51
C SER A 122 -5.55 3.68 24.13
N LYS A 123 -5.74 4.55 23.14
CA LYS A 123 -5.77 4.20 21.73
C LYS A 123 -5.19 5.33 20.90
N HIS A 124 -4.43 5.01 19.88
CA HIS A 124 -3.96 6.00 18.91
C HIS A 124 -3.60 5.34 17.58
N LEU A 125 -3.67 6.13 16.51
CA LEU A 125 -3.21 5.72 15.20
C LEU A 125 -1.71 6.01 15.08
N GLN A 126 -0.95 5.04 14.63
CA GLN A 126 0.47 5.13 14.32
C GLN A 126 0.70 4.68 12.87
N TYR A 127 1.48 5.45 12.11
CA TYR A 127 1.92 5.07 10.78
C TYR A 127 3.39 4.68 10.82
N LEU A 128 3.73 3.60 10.11
CA LEU A 128 5.10 3.10 9.92
C LEU A 128 5.31 2.86 8.43
N ASP A 129 6.25 3.56 7.82
CA ASP A 129 6.74 3.34 6.44
C ASP A 129 8.15 2.74 6.37
#